data_AF-A0A7K3KQC8-F1
#
_entry.id   AF-A0A7K3KQC8-F1
#
_cell.length_a   1.000
_cell.length_b   1.000
_cell.length_c   1.000
_cell.angle_alpha   90.00
_cell.angle_beta   90.00
_cell.angle_gamma   90.00
#
_symmetry.space_group_name_H-M   'P 1'
#
loop_
_entity.id
_entity.type
_entity.pdbx_description
1 polymer ?
#
loop_
_entity_poly.entity_id
_entity_poly.type
_entity_poly.pdbx_seq_one_letter_code
_entity_poly.pdbx_strand_id
1 'polypeptide(L)'
;MIDYTLEHKSPFILAAYGFPIQASLQDYRSLALEREIFESSLQKDGRLAKLKKRAKNEREWSVHKDYLGKPWNYFAVESRKELKDDCRLLKFPESNYIVISDTAAKGKIFEHLSHQA
;
A
#
# COMPACT_ATOMS: atom_id res chain seq x y z
N MET A 1 11.48 -0.99 22.15
CA MET A 1 11.15 0.35 21.63
C MET A 1 11.45 0.29 20.14
N ILE A 2 10.49 0.61 19.28
CA ILE A 2 10.73 0.56 17.83
C ILE A 2 11.53 1.81 17.46
N ASP A 3 12.62 1.64 16.72
CA ASP A 3 13.36 2.78 16.19
C ASP A 3 12.54 3.45 15.07
N TYR A 4 12.34 4.76 15.21
CA TYR A 4 11.61 5.55 14.23
C TYR A 4 12.34 6.87 13.93
N THR A 5 12.14 7.39 12.73
CA THR A 5 12.54 8.74 12.33
C THR A 5 11.31 9.62 12.14
N LEU A 6 11.45 10.91 12.40
CA LEU A 6 10.47 11.92 11.99
C LEU A 6 10.92 12.51 10.66
N GLU A 7 10.12 12.29 9.62
CA GLU A 7 10.40 12.77 8.28
C GLU A 7 9.31 13.73 7.81
N HIS A 8 9.73 14.92 7.38
CA HIS A 8 8.86 15.84 6.67
C HIS A 8 8.79 15.43 5.19
N LYS A 9 7.58 15.18 4.67
CA LYS A 9 7.38 14.75 3.27
C LYS A 9 6.51 15.76 2.52
N SER A 10 7.00 16.18 1.35
CA SER A 10 6.23 16.93 0.35
C SER A 10 5.01 16.14 -0.13
N PRO A 11 3.98 16.81 -0.69
CA PRO A 11 2.77 16.14 -1.13
C PRO A 11 3.04 15.15 -2.26
N PHE A 12 2.39 13.99 -2.19
CA PHE A 12 2.48 12.95 -3.21
C PHE A 12 1.11 12.35 -3.53
N ILE A 13 0.99 11.79 -4.72
CA ILE A 13 -0.24 11.17 -5.22
C ILE A 13 0.10 9.74 -5.63
N LEU A 14 -0.70 8.80 -5.15
CA LEU A 14 -0.60 7.40 -5.53
C LEU A 14 -1.80 7.02 -6.40
N ALA A 15 -1.54 6.31 -7.49
CA ALA A 15 -2.59 5.58 -8.21
C ALA A 15 -2.67 4.18 -7.62
N ALA A 16 -3.89 3.70 -7.33
CA ALA A 16 -4.07 2.51 -6.52
C ALA A 16 -5.27 1.65 -6.93
N TYR A 17 -5.13 0.33 -6.74
CA TYR A 17 -6.24 -0.60 -6.68
C TYR A 17 -6.38 -1.09 -5.24
N GLY A 18 -7.61 -1.24 -4.75
CA GLY A 18 -7.83 -1.68 -3.38
C GLY A 18 -8.95 -2.66 -3.24
N PHE A 19 -8.97 -3.31 -2.08
CA PHE A 19 -9.99 -4.25 -1.66
C PHE A 19 -10.41 -3.96 -0.20
N PRO A 20 -11.67 -4.26 0.16
CA PRO A 20 -12.11 -4.19 1.54
C PRO A 20 -11.49 -5.34 2.33
N ILE A 21 -10.81 -5.04 3.42
CA ILE A 21 -10.23 -6.03 4.33
C ILE A 21 -11.38 -6.77 5.03
N GLN A 22 -11.32 -8.10 5.07
CA GLN A 22 -12.31 -8.93 5.77
C GLN A 22 -11.80 -9.41 7.12
N ALA A 23 -10.50 -9.70 7.21
CA ALA A 23 -9.86 -10.15 8.44
C ALA A 23 -9.88 -9.08 9.55
N SER A 24 -9.75 -9.55 10.79
CA SER A 24 -9.44 -8.69 11.92
C SER A 24 -8.10 -7.99 11.69
N LEU A 25 -7.99 -6.71 12.06
CA LEU A 25 -6.72 -5.98 11.98
C LEU A 25 -5.64 -6.54 12.91
N GLN A 26 -6.03 -7.37 13.89
CA GLN A 26 -5.10 -8.07 14.79
C GLN A 26 -4.63 -9.43 14.22
N ASP A 27 -5.25 -9.92 13.14
CA ASP A 27 -4.88 -11.19 12.51
C ASP A 27 -3.94 -10.93 11.32
N TYR A 28 -2.67 -10.70 11.64
CA TYR A 28 -1.62 -10.39 10.67
C TYR A 28 -1.45 -11.46 9.59
N ARG A 29 -1.70 -12.75 9.92
CA ARG A 29 -1.56 -13.83 8.95
C ARG A 29 -2.66 -13.75 7.88
N SER A 30 -3.90 -13.54 8.30
CA SER A 30 -5.02 -13.38 7.38
C SER A 30 -4.89 -12.10 6.56
N LEU A 31 -4.43 -10.98 7.15
CA LEU A 31 -4.15 -9.74 6.42
C LEU A 31 -3.08 -9.92 5.33
N ALA A 32 -2.00 -10.64 5.63
CA ALA A 32 -0.94 -10.93 4.68
C ALA A 32 -1.47 -11.79 3.52
N LEU A 33 -2.26 -12.82 3.83
CA LEU A 33 -2.87 -13.70 2.83
C LEU A 33 -3.85 -12.95 1.91
N GLU A 34 -4.73 -12.11 2.46
CA GLU A 34 -5.66 -11.30 1.67
C GLU A 34 -4.91 -10.38 0.69
N ARG A 35 -3.83 -9.75 1.15
CA ARG A 35 -2.97 -8.92 0.30
C ARG A 35 -2.30 -9.72 -0.81
N GLU A 36 -1.74 -10.89 -0.50
CA GLU A 36 -1.11 -11.76 -1.49
C GLU A 36 -2.11 -12.24 -2.56
N ILE A 37 -3.31 -12.67 -2.12
CA ILE A 37 -4.40 -13.05 -3.03
C ILE A 37 -4.78 -11.89 -3.94
N PHE A 38 -4.94 -10.70 -3.37
CA PHE A 38 -5.28 -9.50 -4.13
C PHE A 38 -4.18 -9.14 -5.15
N GLU A 39 -2.92 -9.10 -4.74
CA GLU A 39 -1.79 -8.80 -5.64
C GLU A 39 -1.68 -9.84 -6.76
N SER A 40 -1.83 -11.14 -6.44
CA SER A 40 -1.86 -12.21 -7.44
C SER A 40 -3.00 -12.02 -8.44
N SER A 41 -4.17 -11.56 -7.98
CA SER A 41 -5.30 -11.25 -8.88
C SER A 41 -4.97 -10.11 -9.84
N LEU A 42 -4.38 -9.01 -9.34
CA LEU A 42 -3.94 -7.88 -10.16
C LEU A 42 -2.85 -8.27 -11.17
N GLN A 43 -1.99 -9.22 -10.80
CA GLN A 43 -0.98 -9.74 -11.70
C GLN A 43 -1.60 -10.57 -12.82
N LYS A 44 -2.52 -11.49 -12.48
CA LYS A 44 -3.19 -12.37 -13.44
C LYS A 44 -4.05 -11.61 -14.45
N ASP A 45 -4.74 -10.57 -14.01
CA ASP A 45 -5.61 -9.75 -14.87
C ASP A 45 -4.89 -8.58 -15.57
N GLY A 46 -3.58 -8.40 -15.32
CA GLY A 46 -2.73 -7.39 -15.95
C GLY A 46 -2.89 -5.97 -15.40
N ARG A 47 -3.77 -5.73 -14.40
CA ARG A 47 -3.89 -4.42 -13.74
C ARG A 47 -2.58 -4.00 -13.07
N LEU A 48 -1.85 -4.94 -12.48
CA LEU A 48 -0.54 -4.68 -11.86
C LEU A 48 0.47 -4.13 -12.88
N ALA A 49 0.53 -4.73 -14.06
CA ALA A 49 1.43 -4.29 -15.13
C ALA A 49 1.03 -2.91 -15.67
N LYS A 50 -0.28 -2.64 -15.86
CA LYS A 50 -0.79 -1.32 -16.24
C LYS A 50 -0.41 -0.25 -15.21
N LEU A 51 -0.55 -0.57 -13.93
CA LEU A 51 -0.24 0.33 -12.82
C LEU A 51 1.26 0.68 -12.81
N LYS A 52 2.14 -0.33 -12.83
CA LYS A 52 3.60 -0.15 -12.82
C LYS A 52 4.12 0.62 -14.03
N LYS A 53 3.54 0.44 -15.23
CA LYS A 53 3.88 1.23 -16.44
C LYS A 53 3.63 2.74 -16.30
N ARG A 54 2.83 3.16 -15.33
CA ARG A 54 2.54 4.58 -15.04
C ARG A 54 3.27 5.12 -13.83
N ALA A 55 3.99 4.27 -13.10
CA ALA A 55 4.71 4.65 -11.91
C ALA A 55 5.84 5.62 -12.25
N LYS A 56 6.03 6.63 -11.40
CA LYS A 56 7.14 7.59 -11.48
C LYS A 56 8.48 6.95 -11.09
N ASN A 57 8.45 5.89 -10.30
CA ASN A 57 9.60 5.16 -9.80
C ASN A 57 9.20 3.69 -9.52
N GLU A 58 10.17 2.86 -9.16
CA GLU A 58 9.95 1.44 -8.88
C GLU A 58 9.35 1.17 -7.48
N ARG A 59 8.98 2.21 -6.72
CA ARG A 59 8.44 2.02 -5.37
C ARG A 59 6.99 1.56 -5.42
N GLU A 60 6.74 0.50 -4.69
CA GLU A 60 5.42 -0.09 -4.46
C GLU A 60 4.94 0.32 -3.07
N TRP A 61 3.65 0.60 -2.95
CA TRP A 61 3.03 1.06 -1.72
C TRP A 61 1.89 0.12 -1.35
N SER A 62 1.83 -0.28 -0.08
CA SER A 62 0.62 -0.81 0.54
C SER A 62 0.05 0.27 1.46
N VAL A 63 -1.18 0.68 1.21
CA VAL A 63 -1.84 1.74 1.97
C VAL A 63 -3.03 1.16 2.70
N HIS A 64 -3.01 1.24 4.02
CA HIS A 64 -4.19 0.99 4.84
C HIS A 64 -5.00 2.28 5.01
N LYS A 65 -6.30 2.20 4.76
CA LYS A 65 -7.19 3.36 4.93
C LYS A 65 -8.59 2.91 5.31
N ASP A 66 -9.15 3.57 6.31
CA ASP A 66 -10.58 3.49 6.59
C ASP A 66 -11.38 4.29 5.56
N TYR A 67 -12.31 3.61 4.88
CA TYR A 67 -13.21 4.21 3.91
C TYR A 67 -14.64 3.81 4.24
N LEU A 68 -15.46 4.81 4.60
CA LEU A 68 -16.86 4.64 5.05
C LEU A 68 -17.00 3.65 6.22
N GLY A 69 -16.09 3.74 7.20
CA GLY A 69 -16.09 2.89 8.40
C GLY A 69 -15.69 1.43 8.14
N LYS A 70 -15.15 1.13 6.95
CA LYS A 70 -14.60 -0.17 6.62
C LYS A 70 -13.09 -0.06 6.37
N PRO A 71 -12.27 -0.99 6.86
CA PRO A 71 -10.85 -1.02 6.56
C PRO A 71 -10.61 -1.47 5.10
N TRP A 72 -9.74 -0.77 4.40
CA TRP A 72 -9.32 -1.11 3.04
C TRP A 72 -7.80 -1.17 2.95
N ASN A 73 -7.29 -2.11 2.16
CA ASN A 73 -5.89 -2.10 1.73
C ASN A 73 -5.82 -1.75 0.24
N TYR A 74 -4.83 -0.95 -0.13
CA TYR A 74 -4.57 -0.54 -1.50
C TYR A 74 -3.14 -0.89 -1.89
N PHE A 75 -3.00 -1.55 -3.04
CA PHE A 75 -1.73 -1.64 -3.75
C PHE A 75 -1.58 -0.42 -4.66
N ALA A 76 -0.49 0.33 -4.52
CA ALA A 76 -0.33 1.61 -5.18
C ALA A 76 1.09 1.89 -5.68
N VAL A 77 1.19 2.82 -6.63
CA VAL A 77 2.45 3.38 -7.13
C VAL A 77 2.33 4.89 -7.20
N GLU A 78 3.45 5.61 -7.08
CA GLU A 78 3.44 7.05 -7.22
C GLU A 78 3.13 7.43 -8.68
N SER A 79 1.98 8.05 -8.90
CA SER A 79 1.50 8.49 -10.22
C SER A 79 0.44 9.57 -10.06
N ARG A 80 0.49 10.57 -10.94
CA ARG A 80 -0.55 11.61 -11.06
C ARG A 80 -1.58 11.30 -12.14
N LYS A 81 -1.40 10.20 -12.88
CA LYS A 81 -2.26 9.82 -14.00
C LYS A 81 -3.40 8.96 -13.47
N GLU A 82 -4.62 9.37 -13.74
CA GLU A 82 -5.80 8.53 -13.54
C GLU A 82 -5.70 7.32 -14.47
N LEU A 83 -5.89 6.13 -13.90
CA LEU A 83 -6.14 4.93 -14.68
C LEU A 83 -7.64 4.66 -14.69
N LYS A 84 -8.14 4.08 -15.78
CA LYS A 84 -9.48 3.50 -15.84
C LYS A 84 -9.54 2.22 -14.97
N ASP A 85 -10.69 1.56 -14.95
CA ASP A 85 -10.88 0.22 -14.36
C ASP A 85 -10.80 0.20 -12.81
N ASP A 86 -11.51 1.10 -12.12
CA ASP A 86 -11.56 1.21 -10.64
C ASP A 86 -10.26 1.62 -9.95
N CYS A 87 -9.35 2.25 -10.68
CA CYS A 87 -8.16 2.84 -10.08
C CYS A 87 -8.51 4.14 -9.35
N ARG A 88 -8.05 4.29 -8.11
CA ARG A 88 -8.26 5.49 -7.30
C ARG A 88 -6.97 6.30 -7.18
N LEU A 89 -7.12 7.62 -7.12
CA LEU A 89 -6.03 8.51 -6.72
C LEU A 89 -6.09 8.75 -5.20
N LEU A 90 -5.04 8.34 -4.50
CA LEU A 90 -4.84 8.61 -3.09
C LEU A 90 -3.92 9.82 -2.95
N LYS A 91 -4.43 10.92 -2.39
CA LYS A 91 -3.68 12.16 -2.20
C LYS A 91 -3.18 12.23 -0.77
N PHE A 92 -1.88 12.41 -0.62
CA PHE A 92 -1.21 12.63 0.66
C PHE A 92 -0.71 14.07 0.67
N PRO A 93 -1.29 14.96 1.51
CA PRO A 93 -0.82 16.33 1.63
C PRO A 93 0.56 16.35 2.29
N GLU A 94 1.20 17.52 2.23
CA GLU A 94 2.42 17.78 2.98
C GLU A 94 2.19 17.52 4.47
N SER A 95 3.08 16.74 5.10
CA SER A 95 2.96 16.39 6.52
C SER A 95 4.27 15.86 7.07
N ASN A 96 4.34 15.79 8.41
CA ASN A 96 5.35 15.01 9.11
C ASN A 96 4.87 13.56 9.28
N TYR A 97 5.79 12.63 9.11
CA TYR A 97 5.56 11.19 9.19
C TYR A 97 6.50 10.57 10.23
N ILE A 98 5.96 9.66 11.03
CA ILE A 98 6.75 8.69 11.78
C ILE A 98 7.09 7.58 10.79
N VAL A 99 8.38 7.37 10.53
CA VAL A 99 8.87 6.36 9.60
C VAL A 99 9.60 5.29 10.41
N ILE A 100 9.08 4.08 10.34
CA ILE A 100 9.74 2.88 10.83
C ILE A 100 10.30 2.19 9.59
N SER A 101 11.59 1.87 9.62
CA SER A 101 12.31 1.26 8.50
C SER A 101 12.91 -0.06 8.93
N ASP A 102 12.91 -1.01 8.02
CA ASP A 102 13.51 -2.33 8.23
C ASP A 102 14.05 -2.87 6.89
N THR A 103 14.86 -3.93 6.94
CA THR A 103 15.37 -4.64 5.77
C THR A 103 14.92 -6.09 5.83
N ALA A 104 14.16 -6.52 4.83
CA ALA A 104 13.68 -7.89 4.70
C ALA A 104 13.80 -8.36 3.25
N ALA A 105 13.60 -9.66 3.01
CA ALA A 105 13.44 -10.18 1.66
C ALA A 105 12.30 -9.46 0.93
N LYS A 106 12.42 -9.32 -0.40
CA LYS A 106 11.38 -8.69 -1.22
C LYS A 106 10.03 -9.36 -0.97
N GLY A 107 8.99 -8.55 -0.71
CA GLY A 107 7.65 -9.03 -0.35
C GLY A 107 7.45 -9.34 1.14
N LYS A 108 8.52 -9.49 1.92
CA LYS A 108 8.46 -9.78 3.36
C LYS A 108 8.51 -8.57 4.27
N ILE A 109 8.89 -7.41 3.73
CA ILE A 109 9.01 -6.17 4.50
C ILE A 109 7.70 -5.76 5.19
N PHE A 110 6.56 -5.92 4.51
CA PHE A 110 5.27 -5.54 5.09
C PHE A 110 4.85 -6.47 6.22
N GLU A 111 5.08 -7.78 6.09
CA GLU A 111 4.85 -8.74 7.18
C GLU A 111 5.73 -8.37 8.39
N HIS A 112 7.00 -8.08 8.14
CA HIS A 112 7.97 -7.78 9.19
C HIS A 112 7.63 -6.50 9.95
N LEU A 113 7.30 -5.42 9.24
CA LEU A 113 6.91 -4.14 9.84
C LEU A 113 5.54 -4.20 10.55
N SER A 114 4.60 -5.05 10.09
CA SER A 114 3.29 -5.19 10.72
C SER A 114 3.36 -5.89 12.09
N HIS A 115 4.37 -6.74 12.31
CA HIS A 115 4.60 -7.37 13.61
C HIS A 115 5.28 -6.46 14.63
N GLN A 116 5.90 -5.38 14.18
CA GLN A 116 6.65 -4.48 15.04
C GLN A 116 5.75 -3.38 15.63
N ALA A 117 4.72 -2.94 14.91
CA ALA A 117 3.85 -1.81 15.26
C ALA A 117 2.72 -2.15 16.27
#